data_AF-A0A1Y2CE25-F1
#
_entry.id   AF-A0A1Y2CE25-F1
#
_cell.length_a   1.000
_cell.length_b   1.000
_cell.length_c   1.000
_cell.angle_alpha   90.00
_cell.angle_beta   90.00
_cell.angle_gamma   90.00
#
_symmetry.space_group_name_H-M   'P 1'
#
loop_
_entity.id
_entity.type
_entity.pdbx_description
1 polymer ?
#
loop_
_entity_poly.entity_id
_entity_poly.type
_entity_poly.pdbx_seq_one_letter_code
_entity_poly.pdbx_strand_id
1 'polypeptide(L)'
;MSDIRTQKRVIWAPAILINGFNFFCVMYMIITNLAYTLNQSDCDFGQRWVNVISHCFYLTFDSFMLYKTYAISGFNSNVLLGIIAVLLHRLAWTLFDLIKSGGLWDLVGNQCIYSQYPLSGIGYNTSDIVCDMFSLIVSLAFTYKNISESQSWLERVLLFESVIRSAIVCSVNFYGIYVYTLVTDGFNIAFIYMIQNYACRFH
;
A
#
# COMPACT_ATOMS: atom_id res chain seq x y z
N MET A 1 -22.79 -26.36 9.22
CA MET A 1 -21.44 -26.44 9.85
C MET A 1 -20.32 -25.82 8.98
N SER A 2 -20.54 -25.61 7.67
CA SER A 2 -19.71 -24.74 6.81
C SER A 2 -19.86 -23.25 7.16
N ASP A 3 -21.04 -22.84 7.60
CA ASP A 3 -21.42 -21.43 7.81
C ASP A 3 -20.62 -20.70 8.92
N ILE A 4 -20.48 -21.33 10.10
CA ILE A 4 -19.78 -20.72 11.26
C ILE A 4 -18.28 -20.51 11.00
N ARG A 5 -17.63 -21.38 10.21
CA ARG A 5 -16.20 -21.23 9.87
C ARG A 5 -15.98 -20.12 8.84
N THR A 6 -16.87 -20.00 7.86
CA THR A 6 -16.85 -18.90 6.89
C THR A 6 -17.11 -17.57 7.58
N GLN A 7 -18.13 -17.51 8.45
CA GLN A 7 -18.46 -16.33 9.25
C GLN A 7 -17.32 -15.91 10.19
N LYS A 8 -16.64 -16.85 10.86
CA LYS A 8 -15.45 -16.54 11.67
C LYS A 8 -14.30 -16.00 10.81
N ARG A 9 -13.98 -16.62 9.66
CA ARG A 9 -12.91 -16.13 8.77
C ARG A 9 -13.21 -14.72 8.25
N VAL A 10 -14.46 -14.44 7.90
CA VAL A 10 -14.94 -13.12 7.46
C VAL A 10 -14.65 -12.03 8.50
N ILE A 11 -14.72 -12.33 9.80
CA ILE A 11 -14.54 -11.36 10.88
C ILE A 11 -13.07 -11.26 11.33
N TRP A 12 -12.37 -12.38 11.50
CA TRP A 12 -11.02 -12.39 12.07
C TRP A 12 -9.93 -11.94 11.10
N ALA A 13 -10.03 -12.29 9.82
CA ALA A 13 -9.02 -11.91 8.83
C ALA A 13 -8.87 -10.40 8.62
N PRO A 14 -9.93 -9.59 8.43
CA PRO A 14 -9.78 -8.15 8.29
C PRO A 14 -9.30 -7.50 9.60
N ALA A 15 -9.72 -8.03 10.76
CA ALA A 15 -9.25 -7.56 12.05
C ALA A 15 -7.73 -7.78 12.23
N ILE A 16 -7.20 -8.94 11.82
CA ILE A 16 -5.75 -9.21 11.87
C ILE A 16 -5.01 -8.27 10.92
N LEU A 17 -5.50 -8.09 9.70
CA LEU A 17 -4.84 -7.25 8.69
C LEU A 17 -4.82 -5.77 9.12
N ILE A 18 -5.90 -5.23 9.67
CA ILE A 18 -5.92 -3.83 10.12
C ILE A 18 -5.07 -3.60 11.37
N ASN A 19 -5.03 -4.57 12.29
CA ASN A 19 -4.12 -4.49 13.44
C ASN A 19 -2.65 -4.58 13.00
N GLY A 20 -2.34 -5.44 12.02
CA GLY A 20 -1.02 -5.51 11.41
C GLY A 20 -0.62 -4.20 10.74
N PHE A 21 -1.52 -3.61 9.96
CA PHE A 21 -1.33 -2.31 9.32
C PHE A 21 -1.03 -1.21 10.36
N ASN A 22 -1.84 -1.11 11.41
CA ASN A 22 -1.63 -0.14 12.47
C ASN A 22 -0.30 -0.36 13.21
N PHE A 23 0.07 -1.61 13.47
CA PHE A 23 1.34 -1.96 14.10
C PHE A 23 2.52 -1.49 13.24
N PHE A 24 2.55 -1.83 11.95
CA PHE A 24 3.62 -1.41 11.05
C PHE A 24 3.64 0.10 10.84
N CYS A 25 2.49 0.78 10.85
CA CYS A 25 2.40 2.24 10.79
C CYS A 25 3.13 2.89 11.97
N VAL A 26 2.83 2.45 13.19
CA VAL A 26 3.47 2.98 14.41
C VAL A 26 4.97 2.69 14.39
N MET A 27 5.37 1.47 14.03
CA MET A 27 6.78 1.10 13.88
C MET A 27 7.49 1.97 12.84
N TYR A 28 6.88 2.18 11.67
CA TYR A 28 7.42 3.01 10.61
C TYR A 28 7.65 4.45 11.08
N MET A 29 6.67 5.04 11.77
CA MET A 29 6.78 6.41 12.29
C MET A 29 7.92 6.52 13.32
N ILE A 30 8.04 5.56 14.24
CA ILE A 30 9.11 5.56 15.25
C ILE A 30 10.49 5.42 14.58
N ILE A 31 10.65 4.42 13.71
CA ILE A 31 11.94 4.11 13.09
C ILE A 31 12.38 5.24 12.14
N THR A 32 11.45 5.86 11.41
CA THR A 32 11.74 7.02 10.56
C THR A 32 12.25 8.20 11.39
N ASN A 33 11.65 8.46 12.56
CA ASN A 33 12.15 9.51 13.46
C ASN A 33 13.53 9.19 14.02
N LEU A 34 13.79 7.93 14.39
CA LEU A 34 15.11 7.48 14.83
C LEU A 34 16.15 7.56 13.70
N ALA A 35 15.75 7.36 12.45
CA ALA A 35 16.64 7.39 11.31
C ALA A 35 17.28 8.78 11.07
N TYR A 36 16.60 9.86 11.46
CA TYR A 36 17.16 11.21 11.44
C TYR A 36 18.29 11.42 12.45
N THR A 37 18.40 10.56 13.47
CA THR A 37 19.43 10.63 14.52
C THR A 37 20.61 9.70 14.28
N LEU A 38 20.63 8.97 13.16
CA LEU A 38 21.70 8.03 12.83
C LEU A 38 23.01 8.74 12.51
N ASN A 39 24.12 8.06 12.79
CA ASN A 39 25.46 8.50 12.41
C ASN A 39 25.84 7.99 11.01
N GLN A 40 26.92 8.53 10.45
CA GLN A 40 27.43 8.15 9.13
C GLN A 40 27.65 6.65 8.94
N SER A 41 28.14 5.94 9.97
CA SER A 41 28.40 4.50 9.92
C SER A 41 27.13 3.65 9.82
N ASP A 42 26.04 4.11 10.43
CA ASP A 42 24.81 3.34 10.60
C ASP A 42 23.69 3.80 9.63
N CYS A 43 23.94 4.87 8.87
CA CYS A 43 22.96 5.50 8.00
C CYS A 43 22.38 4.54 6.94
N ASP A 44 23.22 3.83 6.18
CA ASP A 44 22.71 2.90 5.16
C ASP A 44 21.92 1.75 5.78
N PHE A 45 22.44 1.16 6.86
CA PHE A 45 21.76 0.08 7.56
C PHE A 45 20.41 0.51 8.13
N GLY A 46 20.35 1.65 8.81
CA GLY A 46 19.13 2.16 9.40
C GLY A 46 18.08 2.56 8.35
N GLN A 47 18.49 3.18 7.25
CA GLN A 47 17.56 3.53 6.16
C GLN A 47 17.01 2.29 5.44
N ARG A 48 17.81 1.22 5.30
CA ARG A 48 17.29 -0.07 4.79
C ARG A 48 16.22 -0.64 5.72
N TRP A 49 16.40 -0.55 7.03
CA TRP A 49 15.38 -0.98 8.00
C TRP A 49 14.11 -0.13 7.94
N VAL A 50 14.24 1.20 7.81
CA VAL A 50 13.10 2.09 7.56
C VAL A 50 12.33 1.61 6.33
N ASN A 51 13.05 1.30 5.25
CA ASN A 51 12.47 0.87 3.99
C ASN A 51 11.77 -0.51 4.11
N VAL A 52 12.37 -1.47 4.83
CA VAL A 52 11.71 -2.77 5.12
C VAL A 52 10.37 -2.56 5.82
N ILE A 53 10.37 -1.71 6.85
CA ILE A 53 9.16 -1.47 7.65
C ILE A 53 8.10 -0.70 6.86
N SER A 54 8.49 0.25 6.00
CA SER A 54 7.53 0.89 5.09
C SER A 54 6.90 -0.10 4.13
N HIS A 55 7.70 -0.99 3.52
CA HIS A 55 7.15 -2.03 2.64
C HIS A 55 6.20 -2.98 3.38
N CYS A 56 6.51 -3.37 4.62
CA CYS A 56 5.59 -4.16 5.44
C CYS A 56 4.28 -3.42 5.73
N PHE A 57 4.35 -2.12 6.03
CA PHE A 57 3.19 -1.27 6.24
C PHE A 57 2.28 -1.24 5.00
N TYR A 58 2.86 -0.93 3.84
CA TYR A 58 2.10 -0.83 2.59
C TYR A 58 1.57 -2.20 2.13
N LEU A 59 2.38 -3.26 2.15
CA LEU A 59 1.95 -4.60 1.76
C LEU A 59 0.78 -5.11 2.62
N THR A 60 0.75 -4.77 3.90
CA THR A 60 -0.34 -5.16 4.80
C THR A 60 -1.63 -4.40 4.47
N PHE A 61 -1.52 -3.12 4.09
CA PHE A 61 -2.66 -2.33 3.61
C PHE A 61 -3.25 -2.91 2.32
N ASP A 62 -2.43 -3.21 1.34
CA ASP A 62 -2.90 -3.79 0.07
C ASP A 62 -3.50 -5.17 0.27
N SER A 63 -2.93 -5.97 1.16
CA SER A 63 -3.51 -7.26 1.55
C SER A 63 -4.89 -7.11 2.18
N PHE A 64 -5.09 -6.11 3.05
CA PHE A 64 -6.40 -5.77 3.62
C PHE A 64 -7.42 -5.41 2.54
N MET A 65 -7.01 -4.60 1.58
CA MET A 65 -7.89 -4.11 0.53
C MET A 65 -8.26 -5.22 -0.46
N LEU A 66 -7.29 -6.01 -0.90
CA LEU A 66 -7.54 -7.19 -1.74
C LEU A 66 -8.39 -8.22 -1.01
N TYR A 67 -8.24 -8.38 0.31
CA TYR A 67 -9.13 -9.22 1.10
C TYR A 67 -10.58 -8.72 1.11
N LYS A 68 -10.81 -7.40 1.26
CA LYS A 68 -12.16 -6.81 1.14
C LYS A 68 -12.75 -7.13 -0.24
N THR A 69 -11.98 -6.92 -1.31
CA THR A 69 -12.38 -7.27 -2.68
C THR A 69 -12.73 -8.75 -2.83
N TYR A 70 -11.95 -9.64 -2.21
CA TYR A 70 -12.25 -11.07 -2.21
C TYR A 70 -13.58 -11.40 -1.52
N ALA A 71 -13.85 -10.78 -0.37
CA ALA A 71 -15.10 -10.95 0.34
C ALA A 71 -16.30 -10.44 -0.49
N ILE A 72 -16.17 -9.28 -1.14
CA ILE A 72 -17.21 -8.70 -2.02
C ILE A 72 -17.49 -9.62 -3.22
N SER A 73 -16.45 -10.27 -3.74
CA SER A 73 -16.61 -11.23 -4.85
C SER A 73 -17.31 -12.54 -4.46
N GLY A 74 -17.74 -12.68 -3.20
CA GLY A 74 -18.34 -13.91 -2.69
C GLY A 74 -17.33 -15.07 -2.62
N PHE A 75 -16.06 -14.77 -2.35
CA PHE A 75 -14.97 -15.76 -2.28
C PHE A 75 -14.74 -16.52 -3.60
N ASN A 76 -14.84 -15.83 -4.74
CA ASN A 76 -14.65 -16.44 -6.05
C ASN A 76 -13.18 -16.83 -6.30
N SER A 77 -12.90 -18.11 -6.57
CA SER A 77 -11.54 -18.62 -6.78
C SER A 77 -10.78 -17.94 -7.93
N ASN A 78 -11.46 -17.44 -8.97
CA ASN A 78 -10.81 -16.70 -10.05
C ASN A 78 -10.29 -15.33 -9.56
N VAL A 79 -11.04 -14.68 -8.66
CA VAL A 79 -10.60 -13.42 -8.03
C VAL A 79 -9.41 -13.68 -7.10
N LEU A 80 -9.42 -14.79 -6.36
CA LEU A 80 -8.27 -15.18 -5.53
C LEU A 80 -6.99 -15.34 -6.35
N LEU A 81 -7.07 -15.95 -7.54
CA LEU A 81 -5.91 -16.10 -8.42
C LEU A 81 -5.39 -14.74 -8.89
N GLY A 82 -6.29 -13.81 -9.23
CA GLY A 82 -5.93 -12.42 -9.56
C GLY A 82 -5.25 -11.70 -8.39
N ILE A 83 -5.78 -11.85 -7.17
CA ILE A 83 -5.18 -11.29 -5.95
C ILE A 83 -3.76 -11.80 -5.74
N ILE A 84 -3.54 -13.12 -5.88
CA ILE A 84 -2.21 -13.72 -5.74
C ILE A 84 -1.25 -13.14 -6.78
N ALA A 85 -1.68 -13.00 -8.04
CA ALA A 85 -0.85 -12.42 -9.09
C ALA A 85 -0.46 -10.96 -8.79
N VAL A 86 -1.41 -10.14 -8.32
CA VAL A 86 -1.17 -8.74 -7.94
C VAL A 86 -0.20 -8.64 -6.74
N LEU A 87 -0.38 -9.49 -5.72
CA LEU A 87 0.51 -9.52 -4.56
C LEU A 87 1.93 -9.96 -4.93
N LEU A 88 2.09 -10.95 -5.81
CA LEU A 88 3.40 -11.38 -6.30
C LEU A 88 4.08 -10.28 -7.11
N HIS A 89 3.34 -9.59 -7.97
CA HIS A 89 3.85 -8.43 -8.70
C HIS A 89 4.36 -7.34 -7.75
N ARG A 90 3.60 -7.04 -6.69
CA ARG A 90 4.01 -6.09 -5.65
C ARG A 90 5.25 -6.54 -4.88
N LEU A 91 5.28 -7.80 -4.47
CA LEU A 91 6.43 -8.39 -3.75
C LEU A 91 7.71 -8.33 -4.59
N ALA A 92 7.62 -8.54 -5.91
CA ALA A 92 8.77 -8.43 -6.80
C ALA A 92 9.35 -7.01 -6.80
N TRP A 93 8.50 -5.97 -6.85
CA TRP A 93 8.93 -4.58 -6.79
C TRP A 93 9.46 -4.19 -5.41
N THR A 94 8.83 -4.66 -4.33
CA THR A 94 9.33 -4.49 -2.96
C THR A 94 10.73 -5.08 -2.81
N LEU A 95 10.96 -6.32 -3.25
CA LEU A 95 12.28 -6.95 -3.17
C LEU A 95 13.32 -6.20 -4.01
N PHE A 96 12.93 -5.73 -5.20
CA PHE A 96 13.80 -4.93 -6.05
C PHE A 96 14.19 -3.61 -5.39
N ASP A 97 13.24 -2.92 -4.76
CA ASP A 97 13.48 -1.68 -4.02
C ASP A 97 14.37 -1.91 -2.79
N LEU A 98 14.15 -2.97 -2.01
CA LEU A 98 14.99 -3.29 -0.84
C LEU A 98 16.45 -3.59 -1.19
N ILE A 99 16.70 -4.16 -2.36
CA ILE A 99 18.06 -4.45 -2.85
C ILE A 99 18.74 -3.18 -3.36
N LYS A 100 18.00 -2.31 -4.06
CA LYS A 100 18.56 -1.17 -4.81
C LYS A 100 18.55 0.15 -4.05
N SER A 101 17.58 0.38 -3.18
CA SER A 101 17.43 1.59 -2.39
C SER A 101 18.15 1.47 -1.05
N GLY A 102 18.63 2.60 -0.52
CA GLY A 102 19.46 2.62 0.69
C GLY A 102 19.62 4.01 1.27
N GLY A 103 20.53 4.14 2.23
CA GLY A 103 20.85 5.42 2.87
C GLY A 103 22.11 6.05 2.27
N LEU A 104 22.07 7.37 2.05
CA LEU A 104 23.24 8.17 1.72
C LEU A 104 23.48 9.18 2.84
N TRP A 105 24.73 9.33 3.24
CA TRP A 105 25.11 10.36 4.20
C TRP A 105 25.37 11.68 3.48
N ASP A 106 24.60 12.72 3.83
CA ASP A 106 24.84 14.07 3.32
C ASP A 106 25.86 14.79 4.21
N LEU A 107 27.05 15.03 3.65
CA LEU A 107 28.16 15.71 4.33
C LEU A 107 27.87 17.20 4.59
N VAL A 108 27.00 17.82 3.80
CA VAL A 108 26.69 19.26 3.90
C VAL A 108 25.62 19.50 4.96
N GLY A 109 24.52 18.73 4.91
CA GLY A 109 23.45 18.78 5.89
C GLY A 109 23.74 18.02 7.19
N ASN A 110 24.84 17.26 7.25
CA ASN A 110 25.20 16.37 8.36
C ASN A 110 24.04 15.47 8.80
N GLN A 111 23.37 14.86 7.82
CA GLN A 111 22.15 14.10 8.02
C GLN A 111 22.11 12.86 7.12
N CYS A 112 21.40 11.84 7.58
CA CYS A 112 21.16 10.64 6.81
C CYS A 112 19.94 10.83 5.90
N ILE A 113 20.15 10.79 4.59
CA ILE A 113 19.08 10.93 3.60
C ILE A 113 18.76 9.57 2.97
N TYR A 114 17.47 9.32 2.76
CA TYR A 114 17.02 8.16 2.01
C TYR A 114 17.26 8.38 0.52
N SER A 115 17.90 7.43 -0.15
CA SER A 115 18.12 7.43 -1.60
C SER A 115 17.38 6.27 -2.23
N GLN A 116 16.26 6.62 -2.88
CA GLN A 116 15.47 5.64 -3.60
C GLN A 116 15.99 5.45 -5.02
N TYR A 117 16.07 4.20 -5.47
CA TYR A 117 16.36 3.91 -6.87
C TYR A 117 15.17 4.30 -7.76
N PRO A 118 15.33 5.19 -8.76
CA PRO A 118 14.18 5.75 -9.49
C PRO A 118 13.27 4.72 -10.15
N LEU A 119 13.85 3.65 -10.71
CA LEU A 119 13.07 2.58 -11.36
C LEU A 119 12.25 1.78 -10.35
N SER A 120 12.78 1.53 -9.15
CA SER A 120 12.02 0.83 -8.11
C SER A 120 10.90 1.71 -7.56
N GLY A 121 11.13 3.02 -7.45
CA GLY A 121 10.08 4.00 -7.13
C GLY A 121 8.94 3.98 -8.15
N ILE A 122 9.24 4.01 -9.45
CA ILE A 122 8.22 3.94 -10.52
C ILE A 122 7.47 2.61 -10.47
N GLY A 123 8.20 1.48 -10.37
CA GLY A 123 7.61 0.16 -10.33
C GLY A 123 6.70 -0.05 -9.13
N TYR A 124 7.11 0.46 -7.96
CA TYR A 124 6.34 0.44 -6.73
C TYR A 124 5.02 1.22 -6.87
N ASN A 125 5.07 2.49 -7.29
CA ASN A 125 3.85 3.30 -7.48
C ASN A 125 2.93 2.71 -8.57
N THR A 126 3.50 2.13 -9.61
CA THR A 126 2.71 1.42 -10.65
C THR A 126 2.02 0.19 -10.06
N SER A 127 2.68 -0.54 -9.17
CA SER A 127 2.10 -1.71 -8.49
C SER A 127 0.92 -1.33 -7.59
N ASP A 128 0.97 -0.17 -6.93
CA ASP A 128 -0.14 0.39 -6.16
C ASP A 128 -1.34 0.68 -7.06
N ILE A 129 -1.12 1.36 -8.20
CA ILE A 129 -2.16 1.65 -9.19
C ILE A 129 -2.81 0.36 -9.69
N VAL A 130 -2.01 -0.67 -10.00
CA VAL A 130 -2.53 -1.97 -10.46
C VAL A 130 -3.39 -2.64 -9.38
N CYS A 131 -2.96 -2.60 -8.11
CA CYS A 131 -3.70 -3.14 -6.98
C CYS A 131 -5.08 -2.48 -6.82
N ASP A 132 -5.11 -1.15 -6.89
CA ASP A 132 -6.35 -0.40 -6.73
C ASP A 132 -7.28 -0.51 -7.93
N MET A 133 -6.73 -0.51 -9.15
CA MET A 133 -7.51 -0.74 -10.37
C MET A 133 -8.12 -2.14 -10.37
N PHE A 134 -7.36 -3.16 -9.95
CA PHE A 134 -7.88 -4.52 -9.81
C PHE A 134 -9.02 -4.56 -8.78
N SER A 135 -8.82 -3.97 -7.61
CA SER A 135 -9.83 -3.89 -6.55
C SER A 135 -11.10 -3.18 -7.02
N LEU A 136 -10.95 -2.06 -7.75
CA LEU A 136 -12.05 -1.29 -8.31
C LEU A 136 -12.82 -2.10 -9.37
N ILE A 137 -12.13 -2.71 -10.32
CA ILE A 137 -12.76 -3.49 -11.41
C ILE A 137 -13.56 -4.66 -10.84
N VAL A 138 -12.99 -5.40 -9.87
CA VAL A 138 -13.69 -6.52 -9.24
C VAL A 138 -14.90 -6.02 -8.45
N SER A 139 -14.76 -4.98 -7.63
CA SER A 139 -15.89 -4.41 -6.90
C SER A 139 -17.00 -3.96 -7.85
N LEU A 140 -16.67 -3.25 -8.94
CA LEU A 140 -17.64 -2.83 -9.95
C LEU A 140 -18.31 -4.02 -10.64
N ALA A 141 -17.55 -5.03 -11.07
CA ALA A 141 -18.09 -6.18 -11.81
C ALA A 141 -19.08 -6.99 -10.95
N PHE A 142 -18.76 -7.23 -9.68
CA PHE A 142 -19.62 -7.99 -8.78
C PHE A 142 -20.81 -7.15 -8.30
N THR A 143 -20.63 -5.85 -8.03
CA THR A 143 -21.77 -4.97 -7.70
C THR A 143 -22.71 -4.79 -8.89
N TYR A 144 -22.21 -4.68 -10.13
CA TYR A 144 -23.03 -4.58 -11.33
C TYR A 144 -23.81 -5.87 -11.62
N LYS A 145 -23.20 -7.04 -11.37
CA LYS A 145 -23.90 -8.31 -11.48
C LYS A 145 -25.06 -8.44 -10.48
N ASN A 146 -24.91 -7.88 -9.28
CA ASN A 146 -25.93 -7.93 -8.23
C ASN A 146 -27.01 -6.83 -8.38
N ILE A 147 -26.79 -5.78 -9.19
CA ILE A 147 -27.74 -4.67 -9.41
C ILE A 147 -29.12 -5.11 -9.94
N SER A 148 -29.24 -6.30 -10.53
CA SER A 148 -30.52 -6.80 -11.03
C SER A 148 -31.50 -7.22 -9.92
N GLU A 149 -31.00 -7.46 -8.70
CA GLU A 149 -31.79 -7.71 -7.50
C GLU A 149 -31.59 -6.49 -6.56
N SER A 150 -32.65 -5.97 -5.93
CA SER A 150 -32.68 -4.66 -5.27
C SER A 150 -31.37 -4.29 -4.53
N GLN A 151 -30.63 -3.34 -5.10
CA GLN A 151 -29.32 -2.94 -4.59
C GLN A 151 -29.41 -2.46 -3.14
N SER A 152 -28.67 -3.11 -2.24
CA SER A 152 -28.67 -2.73 -0.83
C SER A 152 -27.92 -1.40 -0.63
N TRP A 153 -28.35 -0.60 0.37
CA TRP A 153 -27.64 0.63 0.75
C TRP A 153 -26.14 0.39 1.00
N LEU A 154 -25.81 -0.76 1.60
CA LEU A 154 -24.43 -1.16 1.93
C LEU A 154 -23.56 -1.35 0.67
N GLU A 155 -24.08 -1.97 -0.39
CA GLU A 155 -23.32 -2.16 -1.64
C GLU A 155 -23.00 -0.83 -2.32
N ARG A 156 -23.92 0.15 -2.25
CA ARG A 156 -23.71 1.49 -2.81
C ARG A 156 -22.63 2.26 -2.07
N VAL A 157 -22.67 2.25 -0.73
CA VAL A 157 -21.65 2.90 0.10
C VAL A 157 -20.27 2.29 -0.20
N LEU A 158 -20.19 0.96 -0.27
CA LEU A 158 -18.94 0.27 -0.48
C LEU A 158 -18.34 0.53 -1.89
N LEU A 159 -19.18 0.63 -2.92
CA LEU A 159 -18.76 1.01 -4.26
C LEU A 159 -18.25 2.46 -4.30
N PHE A 160 -18.96 3.39 -3.65
CA PHE A 160 -18.56 4.78 -3.59
C PHE A 160 -17.22 4.98 -2.87
N GLU A 161 -17.03 4.30 -1.73
CA GLU A 161 -15.74 4.28 -1.01
C GLU A 161 -14.61 3.73 -1.90
N SER A 162 -14.87 2.67 -2.67
CA SER A 162 -13.89 2.07 -3.58
C SER A 162 -13.48 3.02 -4.71
N VAL A 163 -14.45 3.76 -5.29
CA VAL A 163 -14.19 4.74 -6.36
C VAL A 163 -13.39 5.94 -5.84
N ILE A 164 -13.80 6.53 -4.72
CA ILE A 164 -13.09 7.66 -4.12
C ILE A 164 -11.65 7.26 -3.77
N ARG A 165 -11.46 6.11 -3.12
CA ARG A 165 -10.13 5.62 -2.77
C ARG A 165 -9.25 5.44 -4.00
N SER A 166 -9.76 4.78 -5.04
CA SER A 166 -9.00 4.58 -6.28
C SER A 166 -8.63 5.92 -6.94
N ALA A 167 -9.54 6.91 -6.96
CA ALA A 167 -9.25 8.23 -7.50
C ALA A 167 -8.15 8.97 -6.70
N ILE A 168 -8.20 8.92 -5.38
CA ILE A 168 -7.18 9.54 -4.51
C ILE A 168 -5.84 8.86 -4.72
N VAL A 169 -5.76 7.53 -4.60
CA VAL A 169 -4.49 6.80 -4.69
C VAL A 169 -3.89 6.91 -6.09
N CYS A 170 -4.70 6.85 -7.14
CA CYS A 170 -4.23 7.07 -8.51
C CYS A 170 -3.63 8.47 -8.69
N SER A 171 -4.29 9.50 -8.13
CA SER A 171 -3.78 10.88 -8.17
C SER A 171 -2.44 11.03 -7.42
N VAL A 172 -2.34 10.43 -6.23
CA VAL A 172 -1.11 10.45 -5.42
C VAL A 172 0.03 9.70 -6.12
N ASN A 173 -0.24 8.53 -6.69
CA ASN A 173 0.78 7.73 -7.39
C ASN A 173 1.23 8.39 -8.71
N PHE A 174 0.32 9.02 -9.47
CA PHE A 174 0.72 9.80 -10.64
C PHE A 174 1.62 10.98 -10.27
N TYR A 175 1.28 11.69 -9.19
CA TYR A 175 2.13 12.75 -8.65
C TYR A 175 3.47 12.20 -8.14
N GLY A 176 3.47 11.02 -7.52
CA GLY A 176 4.68 10.30 -7.14
C GLY A 176 5.60 10.03 -8.32
N ILE A 177 5.08 9.46 -9.41
CA ILE A 177 5.83 9.21 -10.65
C ILE A 177 6.39 10.51 -11.24
N TYR A 178 5.61 11.59 -11.22
CA TYR A 178 6.07 12.91 -11.66
C TYR A 178 7.25 13.41 -10.82
N VAL A 179 7.18 13.32 -9.50
CA VAL A 179 8.28 13.74 -8.62
C VAL A 179 9.53 12.89 -8.84
N TYR A 180 9.40 11.56 -8.92
CA TYR A 180 10.55 10.67 -9.17
C TYR A 180 11.24 10.90 -10.52
N THR A 181 10.55 11.50 -11.49
CA THR A 181 11.11 11.77 -12.82
C THR A 181 11.67 13.18 -12.98
N LEU A 182 11.19 14.17 -12.22
CA LEU A 182 11.50 15.58 -12.47
C LEU A 182 12.05 16.34 -11.25
N VAL A 183 11.91 15.84 -10.02
CA VAL A 183 12.23 16.60 -8.80
C VAL A 183 13.04 15.76 -7.82
N THR A 184 14.26 16.18 -7.50
CA THR A 184 15.19 15.50 -6.58
C THR A 184 15.15 16.02 -5.14
N ASP A 185 14.28 16.98 -4.83
CA ASP A 185 14.24 17.56 -3.48
C ASP A 185 13.61 16.58 -2.48
N GLY A 186 14.38 16.21 -1.46
CA GLY A 186 13.96 15.26 -0.40
C GLY A 186 12.69 15.67 0.34
N PHE A 187 12.39 16.97 0.40
CA PHE A 187 11.13 17.48 0.98
C PHE A 187 9.89 17.03 0.19
N ASN A 188 9.93 17.09 -1.14
CA ASN A 188 8.79 16.71 -1.99
C ASN A 188 8.54 15.20 -1.92
N ILE A 189 9.62 14.41 -1.84
CA ILE A 189 9.53 12.96 -1.64
C ILE A 189 8.88 12.65 -0.28
N ALA A 190 9.34 13.27 0.81
CA ALA A 190 8.77 13.09 2.14
C ALA A 190 7.30 13.55 2.22
N PHE A 191 6.95 14.64 1.54
CA PHE A 191 5.58 15.16 1.48
C PHE A 191 4.62 14.21 0.76
N ILE A 192 5.06 13.55 -0.33
CA ILE A 192 4.28 12.51 -1.00
C ILE A 192 4.01 11.33 -0.07
N TYR A 193 5.06 10.85 0.62
CA TYR A 193 4.90 9.75 1.57
C TYR A 193 3.91 10.12 2.70
N MET A 194 3.90 11.37 3.17
CA MET A 194 2.89 11.83 4.11
C MET A 194 1.48 11.79 3.50
N ILE A 195 1.28 12.32 2.29
CA ILE A 195 -0.04 12.29 1.62
C ILE A 195 -0.51 10.85 1.41
N GLN A 196 0.37 9.95 0.97
CA GLN A 196 0.04 8.54 0.77
C GLN A 196 -0.34 7.87 2.09
N ASN A 197 0.39 8.16 3.18
CA ASN A 197 0.05 7.66 4.52
C ASN A 197 -1.31 8.20 5.00
N TYR A 198 -1.67 9.45 4.69
CA TYR A 198 -2.99 10.01 5.00
C TYR A 198 -4.10 9.39 4.14
N ALA A 199 -3.87 9.23 2.83
CA ALA A 199 -4.81 8.61 1.90
C ALA A 199 -5.10 7.15 2.26
N CYS A 200 -4.08 6.40 2.69
CA CYS A 200 -4.23 5.02 3.17
C CYS A 200 -4.89 4.92 4.55
N ARG A 201 -4.92 5.98 5.36
CA ARG A 201 -5.47 5.94 6.74
C ARG A 201 -6.97 6.24 6.83
N PHE A 202 -7.55 6.94 5.85
CA PHE A 202 -8.95 7.40 5.93
C PHE A 202 -10.01 6.36 5.51
N HIS A 203 -9.62 5.15 5.07
CA HIS A 203 -10.54 4.11 4.56
C HIS A 203 -10.06 2.68 4.88
#